data_AF-A0A967P1M7-F1
#
_entry.id   AF-A0A967P1M7-F1
#
_cell.length_a   1.000
_cell.length_b   1.000
_cell.length_c   1.000
_cell.angle_alpha   90.00
_cell.angle_beta   90.00
_cell.angle_gamma   90.00
#
_symmetry.space_group_name_H-M   'P 1'
#
loop_
_entity.id
_entity.type
_entity.pdbx_description
1 polymer ?
#
loop_
_entity_poly.entity_id
_entity_poly.type
_entity_poly.pdbx_seq_one_letter_code
_entity_poly.pdbx_strand_id
1 'polypeptide(L)' 'ADRSRRPLRSPGQTAEAIEAAVVELRQRHPAWGGRKLRRRLLDLGHSEVPAASTINGILRRHGLIDEAEAA' A
#
# COMPACT_ATOMS: atom_id res chain seq x y z
N ALA A 1 -20.55 -8.85 15.03
CA ALA A 1 -19.32 -9.13 14.28
C ALA A 1 -19.19 -8.06 13.21
N ASP A 2 -18.50 -6.97 13.53
CA ASP A 2 -18.30 -5.86 12.61
C ASP A 2 -16.93 -5.27 12.97
N ARG A 3 -15.95 -5.47 12.09
CA ARG A 3 -14.68 -4.75 12.19
C ARG A 3 -14.58 -3.90 10.94
N SER A 4 -15.36 -2.82 10.92
CA SER A 4 -15.06 -1.61 10.17
C SER A 4 -13.60 -1.21 10.42
N ARG A 5 -12.69 -1.75 9.59
CA ARG A 5 -11.24 -1.49 9.60
C ARG A 5 -10.91 -0.16 8.92
N ARG A 6 -11.73 0.87 9.15
CA ARG A 6 -11.41 2.22 8.66
C ARG A 6 -10.29 2.76 9.56
N PRO A 7 -9.11 3.11 9.02
CA PRO A 7 -8.03 3.64 9.84
C PRO A 7 -8.48 4.91 10.54
N LEU A 8 -8.38 4.94 11.87
CA LEU A 8 -8.80 6.06 12.74
C LEU A 8 -8.03 7.38 12.55
N ARG A 9 -7.09 7.45 11.60
CA ARG A 9 -6.42 8.70 11.22
C ARG A 9 -6.45 8.84 9.71
N SER A 10 -7.19 9.83 9.22
CA SER A 10 -7.15 10.26 7.81
C SER A 10 -6.37 11.56 7.71
N PRO A 11 -5.06 11.53 7.38
CA PRO A 11 -4.34 12.68 6.83
C PRO A 11 -4.59 12.69 5.32
N GLY A 12 -5.74 13.22 4.90
CA GLY A 12 -6.37 12.94 3.60
C GLY A 12 -5.52 13.22 2.35
N GLN A 13 -4.53 14.12 2.38
CA GLN A 13 -3.67 14.39 1.21
C GLN A 13 -2.43 13.50 1.15
N THR A 14 -1.74 13.27 2.27
CA THR A 14 -0.49 12.50 2.24
C THR A 14 -0.75 11.00 2.02
N ALA A 15 -1.87 10.49 2.54
CA ALA A 15 -2.27 9.11 2.30
C ALA A 15 -2.54 8.84 0.81
N GLU A 16 -3.19 9.79 0.11
CA GLU A 16 -3.54 9.64 -1.30
C GLU A 16 -2.30 9.66 -2.20
N ALA A 17 -1.33 10.54 -1.93
CA ALA A 17 -0.06 10.58 -2.66
C ALA A 17 0.75 9.27 -2.51
N ILE A 18 0.79 8.70 -1.30
CA ILE A 18 1.49 7.44 -1.05
C ILE A 18 0.72 6.25 -1.66
N GLU A 19 -0.62 6.25 -1.59
CA GLU A 19 -1.45 5.23 -2.24
C GLU A 19 -1.24 5.23 -3.77
N ALA A 20 -1.23 6.41 -4.40
CA ALA A 20 -0.93 6.54 -5.83
C ALA A 20 0.46 6.00 -6.17
N ALA A 21 1.49 6.36 -5.39
CA ALA A 21 2.86 5.86 -5.60
C ALA A 21 2.97 4.34 -5.42
N VAL A 22 2.25 3.75 -4.46
CA VAL A 22 2.14 2.30 -4.26
C VAL A 22 1.53 1.62 -5.48
N VAL A 23 0.40 2.14 -5.97
CA VAL A 23 -0.32 1.60 -7.13
C VAL A 23 0.56 1.66 -8.38
N GLU A 24 1.18 2.81 -8.63
CA GLU A 24 2.06 3.02 -9.78
C GLU A 24 3.27 2.07 -9.75
N LEU A 25 3.89 1.91 -8.57
CA LEU A 25 5.00 0.96 -8.41
C LEU A 25 4.56 -0.50 -8.60
N ARG A 26 3.36 -0.88 -8.15
CA ARG A 26 2.83 -2.24 -8.38
C ARG A 26 2.49 -2.47 -9.84
N GLN A 27 2.02 -1.46 -10.57
CA GLN A 27 1.79 -1.55 -12.02
C GLN A 27 3.11 -1.71 -12.79
N ARG A 28 4.15 -0.94 -12.41
CA ARG A 28 5.49 -1.07 -13.00
C ARG A 28 6.19 -2.38 -12.63
N HIS A 29 5.90 -2.91 -11.45
CA HIS A 29 6.53 -4.11 -10.92
C HIS A 29 5.50 -5.07 -10.30
N PRO A 30 4.76 -5.83 -11.12
CA PRO A 30 3.71 -6.69 -10.62
C PRO A 30 4.20 -7.82 -9.71
N ALA A 31 5.44 -8.27 -9.85
CA ALA A 31 5.99 -9.29 -8.94
C ALA A 31 6.38 -8.76 -7.55
N TRP A 32 6.20 -7.46 -7.27
CA TRP A 32 6.63 -6.86 -6.00
C TRP A 32 5.49 -6.84 -4.98
N GLY A 33 5.66 -7.59 -3.89
CA GLY A 33 4.80 -7.51 -2.73
C GLY A 33 5.05 -6.26 -1.86
N GLY A 34 4.17 -6.02 -0.88
CA GLY A 34 4.20 -4.81 -0.05
C GLY A 34 5.52 -4.52 0.67
N ARG A 35 6.33 -5.55 1.00
CA ARG A 35 7.64 -5.36 1.62
C ARG A 35 8.66 -4.69 0.68
N LYS A 36 8.67 -5.08 -0.59
CA LYS A 36 9.60 -4.54 -1.60
C LYS A 36 9.14 -3.15 -2.06
N LEU A 37 7.84 -2.96 -2.23
CA LEU A 37 7.24 -1.65 -2.50
C LEU A 37 7.54 -0.66 -1.37
N ARG A 38 7.40 -1.07 -0.11
CA ARG A 38 7.78 -0.24 1.06
C ARG A 38 9.22 0.23 0.96
N ARG A 39 10.15 -0.70 0.70
CA ARG A 39 11.57 -0.36 0.61
C ARG A 39 11.81 0.62 -0.53
N ARG A 40 11.20 0.39 -1.69
CA ARG A 40 11.34 1.29 -2.84
C ARG A 40 10.82 2.70 -2.53
N LEU A 41 9.68 2.83 -1.86
CA LEU A 41 9.14 4.13 -1.46
C LEU A 41 10.08 4.87 -0.51
N LEU A 42 10.68 4.18 0.46
CA LEU A 42 11.70 4.77 1.33
C LEU A 42 12.93 5.21 0.53
N ASP A 43 13.41 4.39 -0.42
CA ASP A 43 14.55 4.73 -1.27
C ASP A 43 14.25 5.92 -2.21
N LEU A 44 12.98 6.16 -2.55
CA LEU A 44 12.52 7.33 -3.31
C LEU A 44 12.41 8.61 -2.45
N GLY A 45 12.68 8.53 -1.15
CA GLY A 45 12.64 9.66 -0.24
C GLY A 45 11.27 9.92 0.40
N HIS A 46 10.31 8.99 0.27
CA HIS A 46 9.07 9.09 1.02
C HIS A 46 9.34 8.82 2.51
N SER A 47 9.01 9.78 3.36
CA SER A 47 9.19 9.70 4.81
C SER A 47 8.02 8.99 5.51
N GLU A 48 6.79 9.11 4.98
CA GLU A 48 5.57 8.55 5.57
C GLU A 48 5.12 7.25 4.89
N VAL A 49 6.04 6.29 4.72
CA VAL A 49 5.69 5.01 4.08
C VAL A 49 5.00 4.08 5.08
N PRO A 50 3.76 3.64 4.80
CA PRO A 50 3.03 2.78 5.70
C PRO A 50 3.65 1.38 5.79
N ALA A 51 3.22 0.60 6.78
CA ALA A 51 3.68 -0.77 6.95
C ALA A 51 3.36 -1.63 5.71
N ALA A 52 4.15 -2.69 5.48
CA ALA A 52 3.94 -3.59 4.34
C ALA A 52 2.53 -4.23 4.33
N SER A 53 1.95 -4.48 5.51
CA SER A 53 0.56 -4.96 5.65
C SER A 53 -0.47 -3.93 5.19
N THR A 54 -0.25 -2.65 5.50
CA THR A 54 -1.09 -1.54 5.01
C THR A 54 -0.96 -1.39 3.50
N ILE A 55 0.25 -1.52 2.94
CA ILE A 55 0.47 -1.52 1.49
C ILE A 55 -0.29 -2.67 0.84
N ASN A 56 -0.21 -3.89 1.37
CA ASN A 56 -1.02 -5.01 0.87
C ASN A 56 -2.53 -4.70 0.97
N GLY A 57 -2.97 -4.05 2.05
CA GLY A 57 -4.36 -3.58 2.18
C GLY A 57 -4.76 -2.54 1.14
N ILE A 58 -3.87 -1.60 0.80
CA ILE A 58 -4.04 -0.65 -0.31
C ILE A 58 -4.18 -1.43 -1.63
N LEU A 59 -3.23 -2.31 -1.94
CA LEU A 59 -3.26 -3.10 -3.17
C LEU A 59 -4.53 -3.95 -3.30
N ARG A 60 -5.02 -4.56 -2.20
CA ARG A 60 -6.29 -5.28 -2.18
C ARG A 60 -7.48 -4.38 -2.48
N ARG A 61 -7.55 -3.19 -1.88
CA ARG A 61 -8.63 -2.21 -2.16
C ARG A 61 -8.64 -1.76 -3.62
N HIS A 62 -7.49 -1.72 -4.27
CA HIS A 62 -7.33 -1.41 -5.68
C HIS A 62 -7.42 -2.62 -6.62
N GLY A 63 -7.66 -3.84 -6.10
CA GLY A 63 -7.74 -5.06 -6.92
C GLY A 63 -6.42 -5.47 -7.59
N LEU A 64 -5.27 -5.04 -7.05
CA LEU A 64 -3.95 -5.28 -7.63
C LEU A 64 -3.24 -6.53 -7.09
N ILE A 65 -3.79 -7.15 -6.04
CA ILE A 65 -3.35 -8.45 -5.53
C ILE A 65 -4.59 -9.28 -5.16
N ASP A 66 -4.60 -10.54 -5.57
CA ASP A 66 -5.58 -11.52 -5.13
C ASP A 66 -5.25 -12.01 -3.72
N GLU A 67 -6.26 -12.48 -2.98
CA GLU A 67 -6.10 -12.98 -1.61
C GLU A 67 -5.04 -14.08 -1.48
N ALA A 68 -4.75 -14.81 -2.58
CA ALA A 68 -3.75 -15.86 -2.66
C ALA A 68 -2.29 -15.38 -2.67
N GLU A 69 -2.00 -14.17 -3.15
CA GLU A 69 -0.63 -13.60 -3.17
C GLU A 69 -0.23 -12.94 -1.85
N ALA A 70 -1.18 -12.74 -0.94
CA ALA A 70 -1.01 -12.00 0.30
C ALA A 70 -0.86 -12.90 1.54
N ALA A 71 -0.69 -14.20 1.35
CA ALA A 71 -0.42 -15.20 2.40
C ALA A 71 1.07 -15.23 2.78
#